data_AF-T1E1H1-F1
#
_entry.id   AF-T1E1H1-F1
#
_cell.length_a   1.000
_cell.length_b   1.000
_cell.length_c   1.000
_cell.angle_alpha   90.00
_cell.angle_beta   90.00
_cell.angle_gamma   90.00
#
_symmetry.space_group_name_H-M   'P 1'
#
loop_
_entity.id
_entity.type
_entity.pdbx_description
1 polymer ?
#
loop_
_entity_poly.entity_id
_entity_poly.type
_entity_poly.pdbx_seq_one_letter_code
_entity_poly.pdbx_strand_id
1 'polypeptide(L)'
;VKLSVNVPQAVCHDCYKRVMRELSKQAKIPGFRPGKPIPDSILLNVVGKENIQRSTIESVLKRTFPHALSSVKGIALQDSVRITTDFSDMEDAYILSNTLR
;
A
#
# COMPACT_ATOMS: atom_id res chain seq x y z
N VAL A 1 18.75 -17.13 3.73
CA VAL A 1 17.76 -17.30 2.65
C VAL A 1 17.23 -15.94 2.27
N LYS A 2 17.22 -15.59 0.98
CA LYS A 2 16.62 -14.34 0.47
C LYS A 2 15.33 -14.69 -0.25
N LEU A 3 14.22 -14.08 0.15
CA LEU A 3 12.92 -14.24 -0.50
C LEU A 3 12.61 -12.98 -1.29
N SER A 4 12.38 -13.13 -2.59
CA SER A 4 11.88 -12.07 -3.46
C SER A 4 10.40 -12.33 -3.74
N VAL A 5 9.55 -11.35 -3.45
CA VAL A 5 8.09 -11.45 -3.60
C VAL A 5 7.65 -10.47 -4.68
N ASN A 6 6.95 -10.98 -5.69
CA ASN A 6 6.29 -10.13 -6.67
C ASN A 6 4.82 -9.96 -6.29
N VAL A 7 4.34 -8.72 -6.27
CA VAL A 7 2.95 -8.40 -5.89
C VAL A 7 2.14 -8.10 -7.15
N PRO A 8 1.02 -8.81 -7.40
CA PRO A 8 0.17 -8.52 -8.55
C PRO A 8 -0.50 -7.14 -8.46
N GLN A 9 -0.66 -6.47 -9.61
CA GLN A 9 -1.27 -5.14 -9.69
C GLN A 9 -2.71 -5.11 -9.15
N ALA A 10 -3.46 -6.21 -9.29
CA ALA A 10 -4.80 -6.34 -8.73
C ALA A 10 -4.82 -6.12 -7.20
N VAL A 11 -3.82 -6.67 -6.49
CA VAL A 11 -3.68 -6.52 -5.04
C VAL A 11 -3.33 -5.07 -4.68
N CYS A 12 -2.45 -4.44 -5.46
CA CYS A 12 -2.09 -3.03 -5.29
C CYS A 12 -3.31 -2.12 -5.45
N HIS A 13 -4.14 -2.36 -6.46
CA HIS A 13 -5.35 -1.57 -6.72
C HIS A 13 -6.42 -1.74 -5.62
N ASP A 14 -6.60 -2.96 -5.12
CA ASP A 14 -7.49 -3.22 -3.98
C ASP A 14 -7.03 -2.50 -2.71
N CYS A 15 -5.72 -2.54 -2.43
CA CYS A 15 -5.12 -1.85 -1.30
C CYS A 15 -5.28 -0.33 -1.44
N TYR A 16 -5.06 0.23 -2.64
CA TYR A 16 -5.31 1.64 -2.93
C TYR A 16 -6.77 2.04 -2.63
N LYS A 17 -7.74 1.29 -3.16
CA LYS A 17 -9.17 1.52 -2.89
C LYS A 17 -9.53 1.43 -1.41
N ARG A 18 -8.87 0.54 -0.66
CA ARG A 18 -9.06 0.44 0.79
C ARG A 18 -8.50 1.68 1.49
N VAL A 19 -7.29 2.10 1.15
CA VAL A 19 -6.64 3.29 1.71
C VAL A 19 -7.46 4.55 1.44
N MET A 20 -7.94 4.74 0.20
CA MET A 20 -8.81 5.86 -0.14
C MET A 20 -10.09 5.90 0.71
N ARG A 21 -10.71 4.75 0.97
CA ARG A 21 -11.88 4.67 1.85
C ARG A 21 -11.55 5.02 3.31
N GLU A 22 -10.43 4.52 3.84
CA GLU A 22 -10.05 4.85 5.22
C GLU A 22 -9.68 6.33 5.36
N LEU A 23 -8.95 6.89 4.39
CA LEU A 23 -8.64 8.31 4.35
C LEU A 23 -9.91 9.17 4.22
N SER A 24 -10.90 8.76 3.43
CA SER A 24 -12.18 9.49 3.33
C SER A 24 -13.00 9.51 4.62
N LYS A 25 -12.80 8.54 5.53
CA LYS A 25 -13.43 8.53 6.85
C LYS A 25 -12.73 9.47 7.82
N GLN A 26 -11.41 9.59 7.70
CA GLN A 26 -10.57 10.40 8.59
C GLN A 26 -10.50 11.87 8.16
N ALA A 27 -10.48 12.13 6.85
CA ALA A 27 -10.35 13.47 6.29
C ALA A 27 -11.65 14.28 6.46
N LYS A 28 -11.53 15.49 7.01
CA LYS A 28 -12.60 16.48 7.08
C LYS A 28 -12.52 17.38 5.85
N ILE A 29 -13.25 17.03 4.80
CA ILE A 29 -13.24 17.79 3.54
C ILE A 29 -14.42 18.78 3.55
N PRO A 30 -14.18 20.09 3.37
CA PRO A 30 -15.25 21.08 3.26
C PRO A 30 -16.25 20.72 2.16
N GLY A 31 -17.55 20.76 2.46
CA GLY A 31 -18.62 20.44 1.51
C GLY A 31 -18.92 18.94 1.34
N PHE A 32 -18.14 18.04 1.96
CA PHE A 32 -18.38 16.60 1.91
C PHE A 32 -18.62 16.02 3.31
N ARG A 33 -19.60 15.11 3.40
CA ARG A 33 -19.87 14.40 4.64
C ARG A 33 -18.80 13.33 4.88
N PRO A 34 -18.14 13.28 6.06
CA PRO A 34 -17.16 12.24 6.38
C PRO A 34 -17.69 10.82 6.17
N GLY A 35 -16.85 9.96 5.59
CA GLY A 35 -17.15 8.54 5.35
C GLY A 35 -18.09 8.25 4.17
N LYS A 36 -18.55 9.27 3.42
CA LYS A 36 -19.21 9.08 2.12
C LYS A 36 -18.17 8.97 1.01
N PRO A 37 -18.50 8.32 -0.13
CA PRO A 37 -17.61 8.32 -1.28
C PRO A 37 -17.40 9.74 -1.78
N ILE A 38 -16.14 10.13 -1.91
CA ILE A 38 -15.67 11.43 -2.40
C ILE A 38 -14.87 11.15 -3.67
N PRO A 39 -14.94 12.01 -4.69
CA PRO A 39 -14.10 11.86 -5.88
C PRO A 39 -12.62 11.77 -5.54
N ASP A 40 -11.92 10.84 -6.18
CA ASP A 40 -10.49 10.57 -5.92
C ASP A 40 -9.62 11.82 -6.09
N SER A 41 -9.93 12.67 -7.08
CA SER A 41 -9.21 13.91 -7.35
C SER A 41 -9.22 14.89 -6.17
N ILE A 42 -10.34 15.00 -5.46
CA ILE A 42 -10.49 15.91 -4.32
C ILE A 42 -9.71 15.36 -3.13
N LEU A 43 -9.83 14.05 -2.87
CA LEU A 43 -9.11 13.42 -1.77
C LEU A 43 -7.59 13.45 -1.98
N LEU A 44 -7.14 13.26 -3.23
CA LEU A 44 -5.74 13.41 -3.63
C LEU A 44 -5.21 14.82 -3.36
N ASN A 45 -5.99 15.85 -3.65
CA ASN A 45 -5.59 17.24 -3.42
C ASN A 45 -5.51 17.61 -1.93
N VAL A 46 -6.39 17.05 -1.09
CA VAL A 46 -6.43 17.37 0.34
C VAL A 46 -5.37 16.60 1.13
N VAL A 47 -5.22 15.29 0.87
CA VAL A 47 -4.30 14.42 1.62
C VAL A 47 -2.89 14.45 1.04
N GLY A 48 -2.77 14.71 -0.26
CA GLY A 48 -1.51 14.65 -1.00
C GLY A 48 -1.22 13.27 -1.59
N LYS A 49 -0.67 13.27 -2.80
CA LYS A 49 -0.35 12.05 -3.56
C LYS A 49 0.65 11.15 -2.82
N GLU A 50 1.72 11.73 -2.26
CA GLU A 50 2.76 10.99 -1.54
C GLU A 50 2.20 10.23 -0.34
N ASN A 51 1.35 10.88 0.46
CA ASN A 51 0.76 10.26 1.65
C ASN A 51 -0.12 9.07 1.26
N ILE A 52 -0.92 9.20 0.20
CA ILE A 52 -1.75 8.10 -0.31
C ILE A 52 -0.88 6.95 -0.83
N GLN A 53 0.21 7.24 -1.54
CA GLN A 53 1.14 6.22 -2.04
C GLN A 53 1.81 5.46 -0.89
N ARG A 54 2.35 6.19 0.10
CA ARG A 54 2.97 5.63 1.30
C ARG A 54 2.01 4.72 2.07
N SER A 55 0.80 5.19 2.34
CA SER A 55 -0.24 4.38 3.00
C SER A 55 -0.66 3.17 2.16
N THR A 56 -0.65 3.29 0.83
CA THR A 56 -0.94 2.16 -0.06
C THR A 56 0.12 1.09 0.04
N ILE A 57 1.41 1.46 0.00
CA ILE A 57 2.53 0.52 0.15
C ILE A 57 2.49 -0.16 1.52
N GLU A 58 2.23 0.60 2.59
CA GLU A 58 2.06 0.04 3.92
C GLU A 58 0.91 -0.98 3.96
N SER A 59 -0.22 -0.68 3.30
CA SER A 59 -1.36 -1.58 3.20
C SER A 59 -1.05 -2.84 2.39
N VAL A 60 -0.27 -2.70 1.31
CA VAL A 60 0.22 -3.83 0.51
C VAL A 60 1.11 -4.73 1.35
N LEU A 61 2.11 -4.17 2.04
CA LEU A 61 3.01 -4.91 2.93
C LEU A 61 2.23 -5.67 4.00
N LYS A 62 1.32 -5.00 4.71
CA LYS A 62 0.48 -5.65 5.74
C LYS A 62 -0.32 -6.85 5.19
N ARG A 63 -0.74 -6.80 3.92
CA ARG A 63 -1.50 -7.88 3.28
C ARG A 63 -0.60 -9.00 2.75
N THR A 64 0.51 -8.67 2.09
CA THR A 64 1.34 -9.65 1.37
C THR A 64 2.39 -10.30 2.25
N PHE A 65 2.86 -9.62 3.29
CA PHE A 65 3.93 -10.10 4.16
C PHE A 65 3.60 -11.42 4.87
N PRO A 66 2.40 -11.61 5.47
CA PRO A 66 2.05 -12.89 6.08
C PRO A 66 1.98 -14.04 5.07
N HIS A 67 1.48 -13.76 3.86
CA HIS A 67 1.41 -14.75 2.78
C HIS A 67 2.81 -15.16 2.31
N ALA A 68 3.71 -14.20 2.12
CA ALA A 68 5.09 -14.48 1.74
C ALA A 68 5.85 -15.29 2.81
N LEU A 69 5.68 -14.95 4.08
CA LEU A 69 6.32 -15.68 5.18
C LEU A 69 5.77 -17.08 5.37
N SER A 70 4.48 -17.29 5.08
CA SER A 70 3.88 -18.63 5.16
C SER A 70 4.58 -19.64 4.24
N SER A 71 5.10 -19.20 3.10
CA SER A 71 5.85 -20.05 2.15
C SER A 71 7.23 -20.48 2.68
N VAL A 72 7.79 -19.80 3.68
CA VAL A 72 9.13 -20.06 4.23
C VAL A 72 9.07 -20.62 5.66
N LYS A 73 7.86 -20.89 6.17
CA LYS A 73 7.58 -21.38 7.52
C LYS A 73 8.11 -22.82 7.68
N GLY A 74 9.40 -22.93 8.00
CA GLY A 74 10.13 -24.20 8.12
C GLY A 74 11.60 -24.11 7.72
N ILE A 75 11.99 -23.06 6.98
CA ILE A 75 13.37 -22.87 6.51
C ILE A 75 14.07 -21.74 7.30
N ALA A 76 13.31 -20.76 7.78
CA ALA A 76 13.85 -19.58 8.46
C ALA A 76 13.52 -19.58 9.97
N LEU A 77 14.50 -19.17 10.79
CA LEU A 77 14.30 -18.80 12.19
C LEU A 77 13.44 -17.53 12.23
N GLN A 78 12.33 -17.56 12.96
CA GLN A 78 11.33 -16.48 12.96
C GLN A 78 11.92 -15.13 13.39
N ASP A 79 12.88 -15.15 14.32
CA ASP A 79 13.52 -13.94 14.87
C ASP A 79 14.53 -13.27 13.93
N SER A 80 14.80 -13.87 12.77
CA SER A 80 15.79 -13.38 11.80
C SER A 80 15.17 -12.62 10.61
N VAL A 81 13.85 -12.48 10.57
CA VAL A 81 13.16 -11.87 9.42
C VAL A 81 13.39 -10.36 9.39
N ARG A 82 13.95 -9.88 8.28
CA ARG A 82 14.22 -8.45 8.04
C ARG A 82 13.83 -8.09 6.61
N ILE A 83 13.21 -6.94 6.44
CA ILE A 83 13.01 -6.34 5.12
C ILE A 83 14.33 -5.66 4.75
N THR A 84 14.92 -6.06 3.62
CA THR A 84 16.21 -5.52 3.15
C THR A 84 16.06 -4.47 2.07
N THR A 85 14.91 -4.44 1.39
CA THR A 85 14.53 -3.41 0.43
C THR A 85 14.09 -2.15 1.16
N ASP A 86 14.65 -1.01 0.77
CA ASP A 86 14.29 0.28 1.35
C ASP A 86 12.89 0.71 0.91
N PHE A 87 12.26 1.55 1.72
CA PHE A 87 10.90 2.01 1.45
C PHE A 87 10.83 2.87 0.17
N SER A 88 11.85 3.69 -0.08
CA SER A 88 11.95 4.52 -1.28
C SER A 88 11.97 3.67 -2.56
N ASP A 89 12.70 2.56 -2.56
CA ASP A 89 12.73 1.63 -3.70
C ASP A 89 11.34 1.04 -3.99
N MET A 90 10.54 0.81 -2.94
CA MET A 90 9.15 0.34 -3.09
C MET A 90 8.22 1.43 -3.63
N GLU A 91 8.43 2.69 -3.22
CA GLU A 91 7.71 3.85 -3.76
C GLU A 91 7.98 3.99 -5.26
N ASP A 92 9.24 3.93 -5.67
CA ASP A 92 9.65 4.02 -7.08
C ASP A 92 9.06 2.88 -7.91
N ALA A 93 9.16 1.64 -7.43
CA ALA A 93 8.57 0.47 -8.09
C ALA A 93 7.05 0.60 -8.24
N TYR A 94 6.36 1.10 -7.22
CA TYR A 94 4.93 1.35 -7.26
C TYR A 94 4.57 2.42 -8.29
N ILE A 95 5.29 3.55 -8.29
CA ILE A 95 5.09 4.66 -9.24
C ILE A 95 5.29 4.17 -10.68
N LEU A 96 6.36 3.44 -10.96
CA LEU A 96 6.63 2.88 -12.28
C LEU A 96 5.49 1.96 -12.75
N SER A 97 5.03 1.06 -11.87
CA SER A 97 3.94 0.13 -12.19
C SER A 97 2.59 0.82 -12.45
N ASN A 98 2.39 2.00 -11.88
CA ASN A 98 1.16 2.78 -12.04
C ASN A 98 1.23 3.79 -13.19
N THR A 99 2.43 4.09 -13.70
CA THR A 99 2.66 5.01 -14.82
C THR A 99 2.61 4.29 -16.18
N LEU A 100 2.93 2.99 -16.21
CA LEU A 100 2.82 2.14 -17.42
C LEU A 100 1.37 1.75 -17.77
N ARG A 101 0.43 2.66 -17.53
CA ARG A 101 -1.01 2.41 -17.66
C ARG A 101 -1.62 3.17 -18.83
#